data_AF-A0A7S2A0I4-F1
#
_entry.id   AF-A0A7S2A0I4-F1
#
_cell.length_a   1.000
_cell.length_b   1.000
_cell.length_c   1.000
_cell.angle_alpha   90.00
_cell.angle_beta   90.00
_cell.angle_gamma   90.00
#
_symmetry.space_group_name_H-M   'P 1'
#
loop_
_entity.id
_entity.type
_entity.pdbx_description
1 polymer ?
#
loop_
_entity_poly.entity_id
_entity_poly.type
_entity_poly.pdbx_seq_one_letter_code
_entity_poly.pdbx_strand_id
1 'polypeptide(L)'
;MNLLWNDILEGSYLALLEGFSKVLNCSTEGRASMSMDLATFSSGVEAQAVLDRLQGRLHLDTFPTDVVPKRGMQYVDLYIKAFYYPVEDAMKWINEHHESYHMDHLLSLIGVTGRVGKDGRKVAELSKRVRE
;
A
#
# COMPACT_ATOMS: atom_id res chain seq x y z
N MET A 1 7.20 -11.76 21.23
CA MET A 1 6.39 -10.54 21.06
C MET A 1 6.70 -9.82 19.74
N ASN A 2 7.97 -9.63 19.40
CA ASN A 2 8.38 -8.92 18.16
C ASN A 2 7.85 -9.55 16.85
N LEU A 3 7.88 -10.88 16.73
CA LEU A 3 7.34 -11.58 15.54
C LEU A 3 5.83 -11.37 15.39
N LEU A 4 5.07 -11.57 16.46
CA LEU A 4 3.62 -11.36 16.45
C LEU A 4 3.26 -9.91 16.10
N TRP A 5 3.97 -8.93 16.69
CA TRP A 5 3.77 -7.52 16.39
C TRP A 5 4.11 -7.20 14.93
N ASN A 6 5.21 -7.75 14.41
CA ASN A 6 5.57 -7.62 13.00
C ASN A 6 4.46 -8.14 12.09
N ASP A 7 3.95 -9.35 12.35
CA ASP A 7 2.93 -9.97 11.51
C ASP A 7 1.60 -9.22 11.56
N ILE A 8 1.22 -8.70 12.73
CA ILE A 8 0.04 -7.84 12.90
C ILE A 8 0.20 -6.54 12.10
N LEU A 9 1.35 -5.87 12.23
CA LEU A 9 1.62 -4.64 11.49
C LEU A 9 1.63 -4.89 9.99
N GLU A 10 2.37 -5.89 9.53
CA GLU A 10 2.45 -6.26 8.12
C GLU A 10 1.08 -6.61 7.54
N GLY A 11 0.30 -7.43 8.25
CA GLY A 11 -1.07 -7.76 7.88
C GLY A 11 -1.97 -6.54 7.80
N SER A 12 -1.80 -5.57 8.69
CA SER A 12 -2.58 -4.32 8.69
C SER A 12 -2.24 -3.42 7.50
N TYR A 13 -0.96 -3.27 7.16
CA TYR A 13 -0.55 -2.55 5.95
C TYR A 13 -1.04 -3.21 4.67
N LEU A 14 -1.01 -4.56 4.60
CA LEU A 14 -1.56 -5.31 3.48
C LEU A 14 -3.07 -5.14 3.36
N ALA A 15 -3.80 -5.16 4.47
CA ALA A 15 -5.24 -4.91 4.48
C ALA A 15 -5.58 -3.50 3.99
N LEU A 16 -4.77 -2.49 4.37
CA LEU A 16 -4.93 -1.12 3.90
C LEU A 16 -4.70 -1.03 2.38
N LEU A 17 -3.63 -1.63 1.88
CA LEU A 17 -3.32 -1.71 0.45
C LEU A 17 -4.45 -2.40 -0.34
N GLU A 18 -4.96 -3.52 0.16
CA GLU A 18 -6.08 -4.27 -0.42
C GLU A 18 -7.38 -3.45 -0.46
N GLY A 19 -7.57 -2.54 0.50
CA GLY A 19 -8.64 -1.56 0.47
C GLY A 19 -8.43 -0.53 -0.65
N PHE A 20 -7.22 0.03 -0.76
CA PHE A 20 -6.88 1.01 -1.78
C PHE A 20 -6.95 0.46 -3.20
N SER A 21 -6.60 -0.82 -3.43
CA SER A 21 -6.71 -1.46 -4.74
C SER A 21 -8.14 -1.71 -5.21
N LYS A 22 -9.15 -1.57 -4.35
CA LYS A 22 -10.56 -1.73 -4.74
C LYS A 22 -11.19 -0.43 -5.23
N VAL A 23 -10.44 0.66 -5.23
CA VAL A 23 -10.93 1.97 -5.68
C VAL A 23 -11.03 2.00 -7.21
N LEU A 24 -12.26 2.11 -7.70
CA LEU A 24 -12.58 2.08 -9.14
C LEU A 24 -12.16 3.36 -9.89
N ASN A 25 -12.07 4.49 -9.18
CA ASN A 25 -11.68 5.79 -9.70
C ASN A 25 -10.83 6.50 -8.65
N CYS A 26 -9.55 6.74 -8.96
CA CYS A 26 -8.62 7.35 -8.03
C CYS A 26 -8.33 8.80 -8.46
N SER A 27 -9.15 9.76 -7.99
CA SER A 27 -8.94 11.19 -8.25
C SER A 27 -7.69 11.71 -7.53
N THR A 28 -7.21 12.91 -7.87
CA THR A 28 -6.08 13.54 -7.16
C THR A 28 -6.38 13.71 -5.67
N GLU A 29 -7.60 14.14 -5.34
CA GLU A 29 -8.07 14.25 -3.95
C GLU A 29 -8.13 12.89 -3.27
N GLY A 30 -8.63 11.86 -3.96
CA GLY A 30 -8.67 10.49 -3.45
C GLY A 30 -7.29 9.94 -3.13
N ARG A 31 -6.30 10.18 -4.01
CA ARG A 31 -4.90 9.78 -3.75
C ARG A 31 -4.30 10.54 -2.57
N ALA A 32 -4.57 11.83 -2.45
CA ALA A 32 -4.12 12.61 -1.30
C ALA A 32 -4.74 12.09 0.01
N SER A 33 -6.02 11.69 -0.03
CA SER A 33 -6.68 11.02 1.09
C SER A 33 -6.02 9.69 1.43
N MET A 34 -5.71 8.83 0.45
CA MET A 34 -5.01 7.56 0.70
C MET A 34 -3.65 7.78 1.40
N SER A 35 -2.88 8.77 0.95
CA SER A 35 -1.60 9.13 1.58
C SER A 35 -1.79 9.63 3.01
N MET A 36 -2.83 10.42 3.27
CA MET A 36 -3.18 10.88 4.61
C MET A 36 -3.58 9.72 5.51
N ASP A 37 -4.47 8.83 5.04
CA ASP A 37 -4.92 7.64 5.77
C ASP A 37 -3.73 6.75 6.14
N LEU A 38 -2.81 6.52 5.21
CA LEU A 38 -1.58 5.78 5.46
C LEU A 38 -0.70 6.46 6.51
N ALA A 39 -0.49 7.78 6.43
CA ALA A 39 0.32 8.51 7.39
C ALA A 39 -0.31 8.50 8.80
N THR A 40 -1.62 8.69 8.90
CA THR A 40 -2.37 8.62 10.16
C THR A 40 -2.33 7.21 10.74
N PHE A 41 -2.49 6.17 9.92
CA PHE A 41 -2.35 4.80 10.38
C PHE A 41 -0.93 4.53 10.91
N SER A 42 0.11 4.83 10.13
CA SER A 42 1.51 4.57 10.48
C SER A 42 1.93 5.25 11.79
N SER A 43 1.60 6.53 11.97
CA SER A 43 1.84 7.24 13.23
C SER A 43 1.01 6.71 14.40
N GLY A 44 -0.19 6.20 14.12
CA GLY A 44 -1.07 5.61 15.14
C GLY A 44 -0.63 4.24 15.63
N VAL A 45 0.11 3.47 14.81
CA VAL A 45 0.63 2.14 15.16
C VAL A 45 2.12 2.15 15.52
N GLU A 46 2.75 3.32 15.50
CA GLU A 46 4.10 3.49 16.02
C GLU A 46 4.15 3.04 17.49
N ALA A 47 5.23 2.33 17.85
CA ALA A 47 5.37 1.72 19.16
C ALA A 47 5.19 2.74 20.30
N GLN A 48 5.78 3.91 20.18
CA GLN A 48 5.64 4.97 21.19
C GLN A 48 4.21 5.48 21.29
N ALA A 49 3.53 5.70 20.17
CA ALA A 49 2.14 6.16 20.16
C ALA A 49 1.18 5.12 20.79
N VAL A 50 1.44 3.83 20.57
CA VAL A 50 0.69 2.74 21.20
C VAL A 50 0.98 2.69 22.69
N LEU A 51 2.25 2.78 23.11
CA LEU A 51 2.65 2.83 24.51
C LEU A 51 1.99 4.00 25.24
N ASP A 52 2.04 5.21 24.68
CA ASP A 52 1.44 6.42 25.26
C ASP A 52 -0.06 6.27 25.49
N ARG A 53 -0.78 5.62 24.56
CA ARG A 53 -2.22 5.32 24.72
C ARG A 53 -2.50 4.26 25.78
N LEU A 54 -1.54 3.37 26.03
CA LEU A 54 -1.63 2.28 27.00
C LEU A 54 -1.02 2.63 28.37
N GLN A 55 -0.39 3.80 28.51
CA GLN A 55 0.23 4.26 29.76
C GLN A 55 -0.78 4.16 30.92
N GLY A 56 -0.39 3.43 31.97
CA GLY A 56 -1.21 3.19 33.16
C GLY A 56 -2.22 2.04 33.08
N ARG A 57 -2.37 1.36 31.93
CA ARG A 57 -3.31 0.23 31.75
C ARG A 57 -2.63 -1.14 31.69
N LEU A 58 -1.36 -1.19 31.29
CA LEU A 58 -0.56 -2.41 31.29
C LEU A 58 0.83 -2.12 31.87
N HIS A 59 1.29 -3.01 32.74
CA HIS A 59 2.69 -3.11 33.14
C HIS A 59 3.46 -3.86 32.04
N LEU A 60 3.70 -3.18 30.91
CA LEU A 60 4.51 -3.73 29.83
C LEU A 60 5.95 -3.29 30.03
N ASP A 61 6.73 -4.13 30.71
CA ASP A 61 8.18 -3.91 30.89
C ASP A 61 8.95 -4.06 29.57
N THR A 62 8.30 -4.54 28.50
CA THR A 62 8.93 -4.74 27.20
C THR A 62 7.88 -4.64 26.09
N PHE A 63 7.95 -3.59 25.27
CA PHE A 63 7.16 -3.45 24.04
C PHE A 63 8.10 -3.40 22.83
N PRO A 64 7.76 -4.03 21.69
CA PRO A 64 8.60 -3.99 20.50
C PRO A 64 8.70 -2.57 19.93
N THR A 65 9.81 -1.88 20.14
CA THR A 65 10.08 -0.55 19.56
C THR A 65 10.76 -0.60 18.20
N ASP A 66 11.50 -1.68 17.90
CA ASP A 66 12.40 -1.74 16.73
C ASP A 66 11.88 -2.61 15.59
N VAL A 67 10.55 -2.83 15.53
CA VAL A 67 9.94 -3.67 14.50
C VAL A 67 9.61 -2.85 13.27
N VAL A 68 10.27 -3.15 12.15
CA VAL A 68 9.98 -2.56 10.84
C VAL A 68 9.50 -3.66 9.89
N PRO A 69 8.19 -3.71 9.57
CA PRO A 69 7.64 -4.71 8.67
C PRO A 69 8.22 -4.60 7.26
N LYS A 70 8.52 -5.73 6.64
CA LYS A 70 9.00 -5.79 5.25
C LYS A 70 8.00 -5.13 4.30
N ARG A 71 6.72 -5.45 4.47
CA ARG A 71 5.59 -4.82 3.73
C ARG A 71 4.91 -3.79 4.63
N GLY A 72 5.70 -2.81 5.08
CA GLY A 72 5.27 -1.72 5.96
C GLY A 72 4.77 -0.48 5.21
N MET A 73 4.83 0.68 5.86
CA MET A 73 4.37 1.96 5.30
C MET A 73 4.94 2.25 3.91
N GLN A 74 6.25 2.10 3.73
CA GLN A 74 6.91 2.40 2.45
C GLN A 74 6.37 1.55 1.30
N TYR A 75 6.02 0.30 1.57
CA TYR A 75 5.46 -0.60 0.56
C TYR A 75 4.09 -0.09 0.07
N VAL A 76 3.21 0.32 0.99
CA VAL A 76 1.91 0.90 0.62
C VAL A 76 2.07 2.27 -0.04
N ASP A 77 3.00 3.11 0.44
CA ASP A 77 3.27 4.44 -0.12
C ASP A 77 3.75 4.37 -1.57
N LEU A 78 4.64 3.43 -1.90
CA LEU A 78 5.10 3.22 -3.28
C LEU A 78 3.95 2.86 -4.22
N TYR A 79 3.01 2.02 -3.76
CA TYR A 79 1.80 1.71 -4.53
C TYR A 79 0.92 2.95 -4.75
N ILE A 80 0.70 3.77 -3.72
CA ILE A 80 -0.08 5.01 -3.87
C ILE A 80 0.59 5.97 -4.87
N LYS A 81 1.92 6.09 -4.80
CA LYS A 81 2.71 6.92 -5.70
C LYS A 81 2.64 6.46 -7.16
N ALA A 82 2.51 5.16 -7.41
CA ALA A 82 2.36 4.64 -8.76
C ALA A 82 1.14 5.19 -9.51
N PHE A 83 0.07 5.60 -8.80
CA PHE A 83 -1.08 6.26 -9.42
C PHE A 83 -0.80 7.67 -9.95
N TYR A 84 0.32 8.28 -9.57
CA TYR A 84 0.72 9.59 -10.09
C TYR A 84 1.59 9.50 -11.34
N TYR A 85 2.03 8.29 -11.72
CA TYR A 85 2.86 8.10 -12.88
C TYR A 85 2.06 8.24 -14.18
N PRO A 86 2.65 8.86 -15.23
CA PRO A 86 2.19 8.68 -16.59
C PRO A 86 2.11 7.19 -16.95
N VAL A 87 1.27 6.84 -17.93
CA VAL A 87 1.03 5.43 -18.31
C VAL A 87 2.33 4.67 -18.54
N GLU A 88 3.28 5.23 -19.30
CA GLU A 88 4.55 4.54 -19.62
C GLU A 88 5.41 4.27 -18.37
N ASP A 89 5.47 5.23 -17.43
CA ASP A 89 6.22 5.09 -16.18
C ASP A 89 5.52 4.14 -15.21
N ALA A 90 4.18 4.18 -15.15
CA ALA A 90 3.38 3.22 -14.39
C ALA A 90 3.62 1.79 -14.90
N MET A 91 3.74 1.61 -16.22
CA MET A 91 4.03 0.32 -16.80
C MET A 91 5.43 -0.20 -16.47
N LYS A 92 6.42 0.68 -16.55
CA LYS A 92 7.77 0.36 -16.10
C LYS A 92 7.76 -0.07 -14.64
N TRP A 93 7.09 0.70 -13.78
CA TRP A 93 6.98 0.39 -12.36
C TRP A 93 6.31 -0.96 -12.09
N ILE A 94 5.20 -1.27 -12.77
CA ILE A 94 4.51 -2.57 -12.64
C ILE A 94 5.46 -3.71 -13.01
N ASN A 95 6.18 -3.61 -14.13
CA ASN A 95 7.13 -4.65 -14.54
C ASN A 95 8.28 -4.83 -13.53
N GLU A 96 8.73 -3.76 -12.89
CA GLU A 96 9.79 -3.82 -11.87
C GLU A 96 9.30 -4.40 -10.53
N HIS A 97 8.00 -4.31 -10.24
CA HIS A 97 7.45 -4.64 -8.91
C HIS A 97 6.45 -5.80 -8.90
N HIS A 98 6.11 -6.38 -10.05
CA HIS A 98 5.03 -7.37 -10.16
C HIS A 98 5.18 -8.60 -9.24
N GLU A 99 6.40 -9.04 -8.96
CA GLU A 99 6.66 -10.17 -8.05
C GLU A 99 6.33 -9.83 -6.57
N SER A 100 6.34 -8.55 -6.23
CA SER A 100 6.18 -8.09 -4.84
C SER A 100 4.74 -7.73 -4.49
N TYR A 101 3.83 -7.60 -5.45
CA TYR A 101 2.44 -7.19 -5.25
C TYR A 101 1.47 -8.27 -5.70
N HIS A 102 0.27 -8.29 -5.11
CA HIS A 102 -0.78 -9.19 -5.60
C HIS A 102 -1.25 -8.73 -6.98
N MET A 103 -1.62 -9.69 -7.83
CA MET A 103 -2.10 -9.43 -9.19
C MET A 103 -3.24 -8.41 -9.21
N ASP A 104 -4.19 -8.50 -8.26
CA ASP A 104 -5.33 -7.60 -8.17
C ASP A 104 -4.93 -6.15 -7.86
N HIS A 105 -3.83 -5.94 -7.13
CA HIS A 105 -3.29 -4.59 -6.88
C HIS A 105 -2.80 -3.96 -8.19
N LEU A 106 -2.08 -4.75 -8.99
CA LEU A 106 -1.54 -4.28 -10.27
C LEU A 106 -2.64 -4.04 -11.31
N LEU A 107 -3.65 -4.91 -11.36
CA LEU A 107 -4.81 -4.73 -12.26
C LEU A 107 -5.58 -3.44 -11.94
N SER A 108 -5.70 -3.07 -10.66
CA SER A 108 -6.29 -1.79 -10.25
C SER A 108 -5.50 -0.59 -10.78
N LEU A 109 -4.16 -0.61 -10.66
CA LEU A 109 -3.30 0.45 -11.20
C LEU A 109 -3.47 0.59 -12.72
N ILE A 110 -3.53 -0.53 -13.44
CA ILE A 110 -3.75 -0.57 -14.90
C ILE A 110 -5.12 0.01 -15.26
N GLY A 111 -6.17 -0.36 -14.52
CA GLY A 111 -7.54 0.11 -14.76
C GLY A 111 -7.68 1.63 -14.63
N VAL A 112 -6.96 2.24 -13.67
CA VAL A 112 -6.99 3.69 -13.45
C VAL A 112 -6.10 4.42 -14.45
N THR A 113 -4.87 3.98 -14.67
CA THR A 113 -3.92 4.61 -15.62
C THR A 113 -4.38 4.47 -17.07
N GLY A 114 -5.00 3.34 -17.43
CA GLY A 114 -5.58 3.07 -18.74
C GLY A 114 -6.83 3.89 -19.07
N ARG A 115 -7.53 4.46 -18.10
CA ARG A 115 -8.60 5.45 -18.34
C ARG A 115 -8.05 6.85 -18.61
N VAL A 116 -6.84 7.13 -18.12
CA VAL A 116 -6.15 8.41 -18.31
C VAL A 116 -5.44 8.45 -19.68
N GLY A 117 -4.94 7.33 -20.19
CA GLY A 117 -4.39 7.20 -21.54
C GLY A 117 -5.42 6.68 -22.56
N LYS A 118 -5.56 7.34 -23.71
CA LYS A 118 -6.42 6.89 -24.84
C LYS A 118 -5.95 5.59 -25.54
N ASP A 119 -5.25 4.68 -24.86
CA ASP A 119 -4.63 3.51 -25.48
C ASP A 119 -5.08 2.19 -24.83
N GLY A 120 -6.38 1.89 -25.01
CA GLY A 120 -7.02 0.69 -24.47
C GLY A 120 -6.44 -0.64 -25.00
N ARG A 121 -5.67 -0.62 -26.09
CA ARG A 121 -5.06 -1.81 -26.68
C ARG A 121 -3.85 -2.28 -25.87
N LYS A 122 -2.99 -1.35 -25.44
CA LYS A 122 -1.89 -1.64 -24.50
C LYS A 122 -2.43 -2.19 -23.19
N VAL A 123 -3.44 -1.54 -22.62
CA VAL A 123 -4.08 -1.95 -21.34
C VAL A 123 -4.55 -3.42 -21.36
N ALA A 124 -5.16 -3.86 -22.46
CA ALA A 124 -5.64 -5.23 -22.61
C ALA A 124 -4.50 -6.26 -22.71
N GLU A 125 -3.43 -5.92 -23.43
CA GLU A 125 -2.23 -6.76 -23.56
C GLU A 125 -1.49 -6.90 -22.22
N LEU A 126 -1.55 -5.85 -21.39
CA LEU A 126 -0.94 -5.78 -20.06
C LEU A 126 -1.72 -6.56 -19.00
N SER A 127 -3.06 -6.48 -19.03
CA SER A 127 -3.90 -7.36 -18.21
C SER A 127 -3.65 -8.83 -18.52
N LYS A 128 -3.29 -9.17 -19.77
CA LYS A 128 -2.95 -10.54 -20.15
C LYS A 128 -1.59 -10.96 -19.59
N ARG A 129 -0.58 -10.10 -19.71
CA ARG A 129 0.78 -10.35 -19.17
C ARG A 129 0.86 -10.46 -17.65
N VAL A 130 0.06 -9.67 -16.92
CA VAL A 130 0.00 -9.73 -15.45
C VAL A 130 -0.70 -11.00 -14.96
N ARG A 131 -1.47 -11.68 -15.83
CA ARG A 131 -2.18 -12.93 -15.53
C ARG A 131 -1.42 -14.20 -15.93
N GLU A 132 -0.33 -14.08 -16.68
CA GLU A 132 0.55 -15.18 -17.13
C GLU A 132 1.71 -15.36 -16.15
#